data_AF-A0A954PL68-F1
#
_entry.id   AF-A0A954PL68-F1
#
_cell.length_a   1.000
_cell.length_b   1.000
_cell.length_c   1.000
_cell.angle_alpha   90.00
_cell.angle_beta   90.00
_cell.angle_gamma   90.00
#
_symmetry.space_group_name_H-M   'P 1'
#
loop_
_entity.id
_entity.type
_entity.pdbx_description
1 polymer ?
#
loop_
_entity_poly.entity_id
_entity_poly.type
_entity_poly.pdbx_seq_one_letter_code
_entity_poly.pdbx_strand_id
1 'polypeptide(L)'
;MTKQMKVSKQPNDQKGSTSHGQQALHRISQCIVAGLVCVVLYSLQSWRSSFCSVAFSGLLLSGASLLIGGGLGFLFGIPRTLQPDDTDGSNTSQETVEYKANTNLEQISDWLTKMLVGVGLTQLPNLLSQLKQVSLSISPSLGTSASAPVAAASILVYFGIAGFLLGFLWTRLYLASAFREVDIGWILSRVDAADKKIDEFQKQAEADVLALNLVAKQLAPDPEAAMVPQHELNAAVSAASQSVRAQIFNQAWRLRVDNWRDDKPLMERCIPVFEALIASDLGKQFHQNHGQLGYALKDKQQPDWKAAEERLVTAIKRRGPVKDNGHGFYEFNLAICRIMLDEDSLAGKPSDDKAQNVVLKLIEDSILDG
;
A
#
# COMPACT_ATOMS: atom_id res chain seq x y z
N MET A 1 20.36 -20.94 -0.68
CA MET A 1 21.56 -20.12 -0.40
C MET A 1 21.16 -18.65 -0.46
N THR A 2 20.60 -18.15 0.63
CA THR A 2 19.97 -16.82 0.69
C THR A 2 21.01 -15.80 1.11
N LYS A 3 21.48 -15.01 0.16
CA LYS A 3 22.50 -13.97 0.37
C LYS A 3 21.82 -12.82 1.11
N GLN A 4 21.94 -12.79 2.44
CA GLN A 4 21.53 -11.65 3.25
C GLN A 4 22.26 -10.40 2.75
N MET A 5 21.52 -9.50 2.09
CA MET A 5 21.98 -8.14 1.83
C MET A 5 22.02 -7.41 3.17
N LYS A 6 23.21 -7.39 3.76
CA LYS A 6 23.54 -6.59 4.93
C LYS A 6 23.51 -5.13 4.48
N VAL A 7 22.36 -4.47 4.64
CA VAL A 7 22.25 -3.01 4.51
C VAL A 7 23.19 -2.41 5.55
N SER A 8 24.34 -1.92 5.10
CA SER A 8 25.27 -1.18 5.94
C SER A 8 24.58 0.11 6.38
N LYS A 9 24.16 0.18 7.64
CA LYS A 9 23.82 1.42 8.32
C LYS A 9 25.05 2.33 8.26
N GLN A 10 25.10 3.24 7.28
CA GLN A 10 26.07 4.34 7.31
C GLN A 10 25.76 5.20 8.54
N PRO A 11 26.77 5.53 9.36
CA PRO A 11 26.57 6.35 10.54
C PRO A 11 26.38 7.81 10.12
N ASN A 12 25.12 8.25 10.12
CA ASN A 12 24.68 9.59 10.53
C ASN A 12 25.56 10.80 10.13
N ASP A 13 25.65 11.10 8.82
CA ASP A 13 26.15 12.40 8.32
C ASP A 13 25.17 13.57 8.55
N GLN A 14 23.96 13.31 9.06
CA GLN A 14 23.00 14.38 9.40
C GLN A 14 23.39 15.16 10.66
N LYS A 15 24.27 14.60 11.52
CA LYS A 15 24.72 15.26 12.75
C LYS A 15 25.67 16.45 12.49
N GLY A 16 26.39 16.45 11.36
CA GLY A 16 27.29 17.54 10.98
C GLY A 16 26.56 18.78 10.45
N SER A 17 25.58 18.60 9.57
CA SER A 17 24.84 19.71 8.94
C SER A 17 23.89 20.43 9.92
N THR A 18 23.20 19.67 10.79
CA THR A 18 22.34 20.23 11.85
C THR A 18 23.15 21.03 12.89
N SER A 19 24.39 20.62 13.17
CA SER A 19 25.30 21.33 14.09
C SER A 19 25.66 22.73 13.57
N HIS A 20 25.98 22.89 12.29
CA HIS A 20 26.32 24.19 11.73
C HIS A 20 25.12 25.16 11.70
N GLY A 21 23.92 24.65 11.44
CA GLY A 21 22.69 25.45 11.51
C GLY A 21 22.37 25.94 12.93
N GLN A 22 22.51 25.08 13.93
CA GLN A 22 22.33 25.45 15.34
C GLN A 22 23.38 26.47 15.81
N GLN A 23 24.63 26.32 15.37
CA GLN A 23 25.68 27.29 15.64
C GLN A 23 25.37 28.66 15.01
N ALA A 24 24.82 28.70 13.79
CA ALA A 24 24.41 29.94 13.13
C ALA A 24 23.28 30.65 13.90
N LEU A 25 22.27 29.91 14.38
CA LEU A 25 21.21 30.45 15.23
C LEU A 25 21.76 31.03 16.54
N HIS A 26 22.71 30.34 17.18
CA HIS A 26 23.33 30.83 18.40
C HIS A 26 24.10 32.14 18.17
N ARG A 27 24.85 32.23 17.07
CA ARG A 27 25.58 33.47 16.70
C ARG A 27 24.62 34.64 16.44
N ILE A 28 23.49 34.40 15.78
CA ILE A 28 22.47 35.45 15.57
C ILE A 28 21.86 35.89 16.90
N SER A 29 21.58 34.95 17.80
CA SER A 29 21.10 35.27 19.16
C SER A 29 22.11 36.12 19.93
N GLN A 30 23.41 35.80 19.85
CA GLN A 30 24.48 36.61 20.43
C GLN A 30 24.51 38.03 19.85
N CYS A 31 24.35 38.17 18.53
CA CYS A 31 24.24 39.49 17.88
C CYS A 31 23.04 40.28 18.42
N ILE A 32 21.86 39.67 18.53
CA ILE A 32 20.66 40.32 19.09
C ILE A 32 20.93 40.81 20.51
N VAL A 33 21.53 39.99 21.37
CA VAL A 33 21.89 40.39 22.74
C VAL A 33 22.89 41.55 22.75
N ALA A 34 23.92 41.50 21.91
CA ALA A 34 24.88 42.60 21.77
C ALA A 34 24.20 43.91 21.33
N GLY A 35 23.26 43.82 20.37
CA GLY A 35 22.44 44.95 19.95
C GLY A 35 21.60 45.53 21.09
N LEU A 36 20.97 44.69 21.91
CA LEU A 36 20.18 45.13 23.07
C LEU A 36 21.08 45.84 24.10
N VAL A 37 22.29 45.32 24.34
CA VAL A 37 23.29 45.98 25.19
C VAL A 37 23.64 47.37 24.64
N CYS A 38 23.86 47.50 23.33
CA CYS A 38 24.12 48.79 22.69
C CYS A 38 22.94 49.79 22.87
N VAL A 39 21.69 49.33 22.82
CA VAL A 39 20.51 50.17 23.08
C VAL A 39 20.48 50.66 24.53
N VAL A 40 20.81 49.79 25.50
CA VAL A 40 20.88 50.17 26.92
C VAL A 40 22.04 51.15 27.16
N LEU A 41 23.21 50.91 26.56
CA LEU A 41 24.36 51.81 26.64
C LEU A 41 24.06 53.17 26.01
N TYR A 42 23.37 53.20 24.86
CA TYR A 42 22.92 54.45 24.23
C TYR A 42 22.01 55.24 25.18
N SER A 43 21.16 54.55 25.93
CA SER A 43 20.23 55.19 26.87
C SER A 43 20.94 55.92 28.01
N LEU A 44 22.19 55.55 28.34
CA LEU A 44 23.00 56.22 29.38
C LEU A 44 23.26 57.70 29.08
N GLN A 45 23.16 58.13 27.82
CA GLN A 45 23.25 59.55 27.46
C GLN A 45 22.20 60.42 28.19
N SER A 46 21.10 59.81 28.63
CA SER A 46 19.98 60.47 29.31
C SER A 46 19.88 60.09 30.80
N TRP A 47 20.99 59.68 31.43
CA TRP A 47 21.05 59.19 32.83
C TRP A 47 20.38 60.11 33.85
N ARG A 48 20.44 61.43 33.66
CA ARG A 48 20.00 62.41 34.66
C ARG A 48 18.49 62.69 34.68
N SER A 49 17.75 62.34 33.63
CA SER A 49 16.36 62.78 33.47
C SER A 49 15.40 61.74 32.91
N SER A 50 15.82 60.92 31.93
CA SER A 50 14.88 60.14 31.11
C SER A 50 15.40 58.75 30.71
N PHE A 51 16.44 58.24 31.37
CA PHE A 51 17.07 56.95 31.08
C PHE A 51 16.07 55.81 30.90
N CYS A 52 15.19 55.59 31.88
CA CYS A 52 14.25 54.47 31.85
C CYS A 52 13.29 54.55 30.66
N SER A 53 12.84 55.76 30.30
CA SER A 53 11.94 55.96 29.16
C SER A 53 12.65 55.67 27.84
N VAL A 54 13.87 56.19 27.66
CA VAL A 54 14.66 55.98 26.43
C VAL A 54 15.03 54.51 26.27
N ALA A 55 15.44 53.85 27.36
CA ALA A 55 15.76 52.43 27.36
C ALA A 55 14.53 51.57 27.03
N PHE A 56 13.39 51.84 27.66
CA PHE A 56 12.15 51.11 27.38
C PHE A 56 11.67 51.29 25.93
N SER A 57 11.63 52.53 25.43
CA SER A 57 11.25 52.82 24.05
C SER A 57 12.20 52.17 23.04
N GLY A 58 13.51 52.18 23.30
CA GLY A 58 14.51 51.51 22.47
C GLY A 58 14.35 49.99 22.44
N LEU A 59 14.12 49.36 23.60
CA LEU A 59 13.88 47.92 23.71
C LEU A 59 12.57 47.51 23.02
N LEU A 60 11.50 48.30 23.16
CA LEU A 60 10.21 48.04 22.53
C LEU A 60 10.31 48.16 21.00
N LEU A 61 11.03 49.18 20.50
CA LEU A 61 11.32 49.33 19.07
C LEU A 61 12.16 48.17 18.52
N SER A 62 13.16 47.72 19.29
CA SER A 62 14.00 46.58 18.95
C SER A 62 13.17 45.29 18.85
N GLY A 63 12.31 45.03 19.84
CA GLY A 63 11.41 43.88 19.86
C GLY A 63 10.39 43.89 18.72
N ALA A 64 9.76 45.05 18.45
CA ALA A 64 8.81 45.20 17.35
C ALA A 64 9.46 44.92 15.99
N SER A 65 10.65 45.50 15.75
CA SER A 65 11.37 45.24 14.50
C SER A 65 11.81 43.78 14.36
N LEU A 66 12.28 43.18 15.46
CA LEU A 66 12.67 41.77 15.48
C LEU A 66 11.50 40.83 15.20
N LEU A 67 10.30 41.13 15.70
CA LEU A 67 9.09 40.35 15.42
C LEU A 67 8.63 40.49 13.96
N ILE A 68 8.67 41.71 13.41
CA ILE A 68 8.33 41.94 11.99
C ILE A 68 9.33 41.20 11.10
N GLY A 69 10.62 41.36 11.36
CA GLY A 69 11.69 40.63 10.69
C GLY A 69 11.49 39.13 10.79
N GLY A 70 11.29 38.61 12.02
CA GLY A 70 11.09 37.19 12.31
C GLY A 70 9.87 36.59 11.63
N GLY A 71 8.75 37.33 11.57
CA GLY A 71 7.55 36.93 10.84
C GLY A 71 7.82 36.80 9.33
N LEU A 72 8.51 37.77 8.74
CA LEU A 72 8.92 37.69 7.33
C LEU A 72 9.90 36.53 7.12
N GLY A 73 10.91 36.42 7.96
CA GLY A 73 11.88 35.32 7.93
C GLY A 73 11.19 33.96 7.98
N PHE A 74 10.21 33.81 8.86
CA PHE A 74 9.37 32.62 8.96
C PHE A 74 8.65 32.32 7.65
N LEU A 75 7.95 33.30 7.06
CA LEU A 75 7.22 33.14 5.79
C LEU A 75 8.13 32.74 4.62
N PHE A 76 9.34 33.31 4.56
CA PHE A 76 10.35 32.96 3.55
C PHE A 76 11.09 31.65 3.87
N GLY A 77 11.08 31.23 5.13
CA GLY A 77 11.75 30.03 5.61
C GLY A 77 10.92 28.75 5.50
N ILE A 78 9.60 28.85 5.25
CA ILE A 78 8.72 27.68 5.07
C ILE A 78 9.20 26.86 3.86
N PRO A 79 9.58 25.57 4.05
CA PRO A 79 9.96 24.71 2.95
C PRO A 79 8.72 24.38 2.10
N ARG A 80 8.73 24.81 0.83
CA ARG A 80 7.59 24.65 -0.09
C ARG A 80 7.68 23.40 -0.97
N THR A 81 8.13 22.28 -0.40
CA THR A 81 8.21 20.99 -1.13
C THR A 81 7.12 20.01 -0.71
N LEU A 82 6.08 20.46 0.00
CA LEU A 82 5.07 19.58 0.58
C LEU A 82 3.65 20.14 0.38
N GLN A 83 3.29 20.36 -0.87
CA GLN A 83 1.88 20.34 -1.26
C GLN A 83 1.69 19.09 -2.12
N PRO A 84 0.88 18.10 -1.69
CA PRO A 84 0.34 17.12 -2.62
C PRO A 84 -0.45 17.90 -3.66
N ASP A 85 -0.19 17.65 -4.94
CA ASP A 85 -1.01 18.16 -6.03
C ASP A 85 -2.43 17.60 -5.87
N ASP A 86 -3.30 18.35 -5.19
CA ASP A 86 -4.75 18.20 -5.32
C ASP A 86 -5.16 19.03 -6.54
N THR A 87 -5.03 18.44 -7.72
CA THR A 87 -5.75 18.91 -8.91
C THR A 87 -6.09 17.74 -9.83
N ASP A 88 -7.33 17.26 -9.66
CA ASP A 88 -8.22 16.60 -10.62
C ASP A 88 -7.69 15.47 -11.54
N GLY A 89 -7.98 14.23 -11.14
CA GLY A 89 -9.07 13.45 -11.75
C GLY A 89 -8.91 12.97 -13.21
N SER A 90 -8.22 11.85 -13.44
CA SER A 90 -8.73 10.77 -14.31
C SER A 90 -7.84 9.50 -14.29
N ASN A 91 -8.51 8.36 -14.03
CA ASN A 91 -8.21 6.99 -14.43
C ASN A 91 -6.80 6.39 -14.23
N THR A 92 -6.76 5.45 -13.29
CA THR A 92 -6.25 4.07 -13.46
C THR A 92 -4.76 3.87 -13.78
N SER A 93 -4.05 3.41 -12.74
CA SER A 93 -2.87 2.52 -12.73
C SER A 93 -1.50 3.16 -12.48
N GLN A 94 -0.84 2.58 -11.49
CA GLN A 94 0.59 2.66 -11.16
C GLN A 94 1.08 4.04 -10.69
N GLU A 95 0.91 4.27 -9.39
CA GLU A 95 1.72 5.22 -8.61
C GLU A 95 3.17 4.72 -8.54
N THR A 96 3.93 4.89 -9.62
CA THR A 96 5.35 5.20 -9.45
C THR A 96 5.41 6.62 -8.90
N VAL A 97 5.83 6.76 -7.64
CA VAL A 97 6.26 8.05 -7.09
C VAL A 97 7.55 8.43 -7.82
N GLU A 98 7.39 8.91 -9.06
CA GLU A 98 8.46 9.52 -9.82
C GLU A 98 8.73 10.86 -9.14
N TYR A 99 9.92 11.00 -8.56
CA TYR A 99 10.40 12.25 -7.99
C TYR A 99 10.67 13.22 -9.15
N LYS A 100 9.60 13.78 -9.71
CA LYS A 100 9.69 14.82 -10.73
C LYS A 100 10.22 16.05 -10.02
N ALA A 101 11.42 16.50 -10.41
CA ALA A 101 11.96 17.76 -9.95
C ALA A 101 10.92 18.86 -10.21
N ASN A 102 10.48 19.50 -9.15
CA ASN A 102 9.32 20.37 -9.15
C ASN A 102 9.65 21.66 -9.94
N THR A 103 9.19 21.77 -11.19
CA THR A 103 9.44 22.92 -12.09
C THR A 103 8.84 24.23 -11.57
N ASN A 104 7.89 24.15 -10.63
CA ASN A 104 7.38 25.30 -9.89
C ASN A 104 8.48 26.00 -9.06
N LEU A 105 9.51 25.28 -8.61
CA LEU A 105 10.58 25.89 -7.81
C LEU A 105 11.48 26.80 -8.65
N GLU A 106 11.72 26.42 -9.90
CA GLU A 106 12.46 27.23 -10.87
C GLU A 106 11.66 28.49 -11.23
N GLN A 107 10.35 28.35 -11.47
CA GLN A 107 9.47 29.48 -11.82
C GLN A 107 9.24 30.46 -10.66
N ILE A 108 9.06 29.98 -9.43
CA ILE A 108 8.89 30.87 -8.26
C ILE A 108 10.21 31.54 -7.89
N SER A 109 11.36 30.85 -8.04
CA SER A 109 12.69 31.47 -7.89
C SER A 109 12.90 32.60 -8.90
N ASP A 110 12.49 32.40 -10.15
CA ASP A 110 12.55 33.41 -11.21
C ASP A 110 11.60 34.59 -10.91
N TRP A 111 10.39 34.33 -10.44
CA TRP A 111 9.44 35.38 -10.02
C TRP A 111 9.91 36.15 -8.77
N LEU A 112 10.51 35.47 -7.79
CA LEU A 112 11.06 36.07 -6.58
C LEU A 112 12.27 36.94 -6.90
N THR A 113 13.17 36.48 -7.78
CA THR A 113 14.34 37.26 -8.19
C THR A 113 13.90 38.49 -9.00
N LYS A 114 12.90 38.35 -9.87
CA LYS A 114 12.28 39.48 -10.59
C LYS A 114 11.55 40.46 -9.66
N MET A 115 10.92 40.00 -8.59
CA MET A 115 10.33 40.88 -7.57
C MET A 115 11.40 41.56 -6.70
N LEU A 116 12.44 40.83 -6.29
CA LEU A 116 13.51 41.39 -5.46
C LEU A 116 14.34 42.43 -6.23
N VAL A 117 14.64 42.16 -7.51
CA VAL A 117 15.33 43.12 -8.38
C VAL A 117 14.38 44.21 -8.88
N GLY A 118 13.15 43.89 -9.29
CA GLY A 118 12.19 44.83 -9.86
C GLY A 118 11.54 45.77 -8.85
N VAL A 119 11.03 45.24 -7.72
CA VAL A 119 10.50 46.04 -6.61
C VAL A 119 11.64 46.70 -5.85
N GLY A 120 12.78 46.03 -5.69
CA GLY A 120 13.98 46.63 -5.11
C GLY A 120 14.46 47.85 -5.90
N LEU A 121 14.64 47.75 -7.22
CA LEU A 121 15.19 48.85 -8.02
C LEU A 121 14.25 50.06 -8.15
N THR A 122 12.93 49.85 -8.10
CA THR A 122 11.93 50.92 -8.27
C THR A 122 11.40 51.49 -6.96
N GLN A 123 11.35 50.70 -5.88
CA GLN A 123 10.80 51.12 -4.60
C GLN A 123 11.84 51.35 -3.50
N LEU A 124 13.12 51.01 -3.70
CA LEU A 124 14.16 51.29 -2.69
C LEU A 124 14.22 52.78 -2.29
N PRO A 125 14.11 53.77 -3.20
CA PRO A 125 14.06 55.18 -2.80
C PRO A 125 12.86 55.51 -1.90
N ASN A 126 11.69 54.91 -2.17
CA ASN A 126 10.49 55.07 -1.36
C ASN A 126 10.62 54.38 0.00
N LEU A 127 11.29 53.22 0.05
CA LEU A 127 11.55 52.51 1.29
C LEU A 127 12.52 53.29 2.18
N LEU A 128 13.59 53.85 1.61
CA LEU A 128 14.54 54.70 2.33
C LEU A 128 13.88 55.99 2.83
N SER A 129 12.98 56.59 2.05
CA SER A 129 12.26 57.80 2.46
C SER A 129 11.25 57.50 3.58
N GLN A 130 10.51 56.39 3.50
CA GLN A 130 9.61 55.92 4.56
C GLN A 130 10.38 55.55 5.84
N LEU A 131 11.51 54.86 5.71
CA LEU A 131 12.37 54.56 6.86
C LEU A 131 12.84 55.84 7.55
N LYS A 132 13.26 56.85 6.76
CA LYS A 132 13.64 58.17 7.29
C LYS A 132 12.47 58.85 8.00
N GLN A 133 11.26 58.81 7.44
CA GLN A 133 10.07 59.39 8.07
C GLN A 133 9.72 58.69 9.39
N VAL A 134 9.71 57.36 9.40
CA VAL A 134 9.44 56.57 10.62
C VAL A 134 10.50 56.81 11.69
N SER A 135 11.78 56.82 11.29
CA SER A 135 12.90 57.16 12.17
C SER A 135 12.73 58.55 12.79
N LEU A 136 12.40 59.58 11.98
CA LEU A 136 12.19 60.93 12.47
C LEU A 136 11.00 61.01 13.44
N SER A 137 9.89 60.32 13.15
CA SER A 137 8.70 60.28 14.00
C SER A 137 8.94 59.58 15.34
N ILE A 138 9.78 58.53 15.36
CA ILE A 138 10.07 57.75 16.58
C ILE A 138 11.23 58.36 17.38
N SER A 139 12.15 59.08 16.72
CA SER A 139 13.36 59.64 17.35
C SER A 139 13.14 60.44 18.64
N PRO A 140 12.05 61.22 18.84
CA PRO A 140 11.84 61.96 20.08
C PRO A 140 11.67 61.03 21.30
N SER A 141 11.19 59.80 21.09
CA SER A 141 11.06 58.79 22.15
C SER A 141 12.41 58.20 22.58
N LEU A 142 13.46 58.38 21.77
CA LEU A 142 14.82 57.94 22.05
C LEU A 142 15.72 59.06 22.60
N GLY A 143 15.13 60.21 22.94
CA GLY A 143 15.80 61.38 23.52
C GLY A 143 15.92 62.56 22.55
N THR A 144 16.54 63.64 23.02
CA THR A 144 16.66 64.93 22.31
C THR A 144 18.01 65.14 21.62
N SER A 145 18.88 64.14 21.65
CA SER A 145 20.19 64.18 20.99
C SER A 145 20.06 64.23 19.46
N ALA A 146 20.98 64.93 18.78
CA ALA A 146 21.05 64.95 17.32
C ALA A 146 21.23 63.55 16.67
N SER A 147 21.70 62.56 17.44
CA SER A 147 21.84 61.16 17.03
C SER A 147 20.56 60.32 17.09
N ALA A 148 19.47 60.82 17.68
CA ALA A 148 18.26 60.03 17.94
C ALA A 148 17.57 59.47 16.68
N PRO A 149 17.48 60.21 15.56
CA PRO A 149 16.96 59.66 14.30
C PRO A 149 17.85 58.54 13.76
N VAL A 150 19.17 58.72 13.81
CA VAL A 150 20.12 57.69 13.36
C VAL A 150 19.98 56.43 14.21
N ALA A 151 19.89 56.57 15.53
CA ALA A 151 19.66 55.45 16.44
C ALA A 151 18.33 54.72 16.15
N ALA A 152 17.23 55.44 15.91
CA ALA A 152 15.95 54.84 15.55
C ALA A 152 16.04 54.02 14.25
N ALA A 153 16.67 54.58 13.21
CA ALA A 153 16.85 53.91 11.93
C ALA A 153 17.76 52.67 12.07
N SER A 154 18.86 52.79 12.82
CA SER A 154 19.77 51.67 13.07
C SER A 154 19.11 50.54 13.84
N ILE A 155 18.31 50.83 14.87
CA ILE A 155 17.55 49.81 15.62
C ILE A 155 16.56 49.09 14.69
N LEU A 156 15.78 49.84 13.91
CA LEU A 156 14.81 49.26 12.98
C LEU A 156 15.48 48.31 11.98
N VAL A 157 16.55 48.76 11.31
CA VAL A 157 17.25 47.94 10.31
C VAL A 157 17.95 46.75 10.94
N TYR A 158 18.71 46.97 12.02
CA TYR A 158 19.51 45.94 12.67
C TYR A 158 18.64 44.79 13.20
N PHE A 159 17.64 45.11 14.01
CA PHE A 159 16.76 44.09 14.61
C PHE A 159 15.81 43.48 13.58
N GLY A 160 15.43 44.22 12.54
CA GLY A 160 14.65 43.69 11.42
C GLY A 160 15.41 42.62 10.64
N ILE A 161 16.68 42.87 10.30
CA ILE A 161 17.55 41.88 9.64
C ILE A 161 17.83 40.70 10.56
N ALA A 162 18.17 40.94 11.83
CA ALA A 162 18.46 39.87 12.78
C ALA A 162 17.22 38.99 13.03
N GLY A 163 16.05 39.59 13.17
CA GLY A 163 14.76 38.89 13.25
C GLY A 163 14.51 38.05 12.01
N PHE A 164 14.68 38.63 10.81
CA PHE A 164 14.52 37.91 9.55
C PHE A 164 15.42 36.69 9.45
N LEU A 165 16.72 36.83 9.72
CA LEU A 165 17.65 35.71 9.68
C LEU A 165 17.32 34.64 10.72
N LEU A 166 16.92 35.04 11.93
CA LEU A 166 16.51 34.13 12.99
C LEU A 166 15.28 33.32 12.58
N GLY A 167 14.21 33.99 12.14
CA GLY A 167 12.97 33.34 11.71
C GLY A 167 13.20 32.44 10.49
N PHE A 168 13.97 32.91 9.51
CA PHE A 168 14.29 32.14 8.31
C PHE A 168 15.07 30.86 8.60
N LEU A 169 16.16 30.96 9.38
CA LEU A 169 16.96 29.78 9.71
C LEU A 169 16.21 28.83 10.64
N TRP A 170 15.45 29.36 11.60
CA TRP A 170 14.67 28.52 12.51
C TRP A 170 13.63 27.69 11.76
N THR A 171 12.84 28.30 10.88
CA THR A 171 11.86 27.58 10.06
C THR A 171 12.55 26.56 9.16
N ARG A 172 13.64 26.93 8.50
CA ARG A 172 14.33 26.04 7.56
C ARG A 172 15.03 24.86 8.24
N LEU A 173 15.48 25.00 9.48
CA LEU A 173 16.17 23.92 10.20
C LEU A 173 15.20 23.00 10.93
N TYR A 174 14.21 23.56 11.63
CA TYR A 174 13.35 22.77 12.51
C TYR A 174 12.07 22.30 11.82
N LEU A 175 11.38 23.19 11.08
CA LEU A 175 10.12 22.81 10.43
C LEU A 175 10.37 21.85 9.27
N ALA A 176 11.43 22.07 8.48
CA ALA A 176 11.80 21.15 7.40
C ALA A 176 12.25 19.77 7.90
N SER A 177 12.94 19.70 9.05
CA SER A 177 13.33 18.42 9.66
C SER A 177 12.12 17.66 10.18
N ALA A 178 11.20 18.34 10.87
CA ALA A 178 9.99 17.73 11.43
C ALA A 178 9.11 17.09 10.34
N PHE A 179 8.96 17.74 9.19
CA PHE A 179 8.20 17.16 8.08
C PHE A 179 8.91 15.99 7.40
N ARG A 180 10.24 16.08 7.20
CA ARG A 180 11.02 14.98 6.61
C ARG A 180 10.94 13.70 7.44
N GLU A 181 10.90 13.80 8.78
CA GLU A 181 10.75 12.64 9.65
C GLU A 181 9.38 11.96 9.49
N VAL A 182 8.32 12.75 9.35
CA VAL A 182 6.96 12.23 9.11
C VAL A 182 6.87 11.54 7.74
N ASP A 183 7.43 12.13 6.69
CA ASP A 183 7.41 11.57 5.34
C ASP A 183 8.22 10.26 5.26
N ILE A 184 9.39 10.19 5.90
CA ILE A 184 10.21 8.96 5.95
C ILE A 184 9.46 7.86 6.70
N GLY A 185 8.82 8.16 7.83
CA GLY A 185 8.03 7.18 8.57
C GLY A 185 6.90 6.59 7.73
N TRP A 186 6.21 7.44 6.97
CA TRP A 186 5.16 7.00 6.04
C TRP A 186 5.72 6.13 4.91
N ILE A 187 6.83 6.53 4.29
CA ILE A 187 7.49 5.74 3.22
C ILE A 187 7.88 4.36 3.76
N LEU A 188 8.53 4.30 4.93
CA LEU A 188 8.94 3.04 5.55
C LEU A 188 7.75 2.13 5.82
N SER A 189 6.63 2.68 6.30
CA SER A 189 5.41 1.87 6.53
C SER A 189 4.82 1.27 5.24
N ARG A 190 4.92 1.99 4.11
CA ARG A 190 4.48 1.46 2.80
C ARG A 190 5.45 0.41 2.27
N VAL A 191 6.75 0.57 2.49
CA VAL A 191 7.76 -0.44 2.15
C VAL A 191 7.51 -1.72 2.96
N ASP A 192 7.33 -1.62 4.28
CA ASP A 192 7.03 -2.78 5.13
C ASP A 192 5.73 -3.49 4.72
N ALA A 193 4.69 -2.72 4.34
CA ALA A 193 3.43 -3.28 3.85
C ALA A 193 3.58 -3.96 2.47
N ALA A 194 4.43 -3.41 1.61
CA ALA A 194 4.75 -4.01 0.31
C ALA A 194 5.54 -5.31 0.47
N ASP A 195 6.56 -5.32 1.34
CA ASP A 195 7.37 -6.51 1.64
C ASP A 195 6.50 -7.66 2.17
N LYS A 196 5.56 -7.38 3.09
CA LYS A 196 4.61 -8.39 3.58
C LYS A 196 3.74 -8.97 2.47
N LYS A 197 3.23 -8.13 1.55
CA LYS A 197 2.44 -8.60 0.40
C LYS A 197 3.28 -9.45 -0.54
N ILE A 198 4.54 -9.08 -0.78
CA ILE A 198 5.48 -9.87 -1.58
C ILE A 198 5.68 -11.26 -0.96
N ASP A 199 5.91 -11.33 0.35
CA ASP A 199 6.07 -12.61 1.06
C ASP A 199 4.82 -13.49 0.98
N GLU A 200 3.63 -12.90 1.10
CA GLU A 200 2.35 -13.62 0.97
C GLU A 200 2.15 -14.17 -0.45
N PHE A 201 2.40 -13.35 -1.48
CA PHE A 201 2.33 -13.80 -2.88
C PHE A 201 3.35 -14.89 -3.18
N GLN A 202 4.56 -14.78 -2.64
CA GLN A 202 5.60 -15.78 -2.85
C GLN A 202 5.22 -17.12 -2.20
N LYS A 203 4.71 -17.10 -0.97
CA LYS A 203 4.20 -18.31 -0.31
C LYS A 203 3.05 -18.96 -1.08
N GLN A 204 2.11 -18.16 -1.60
CA GLN A 204 1.01 -18.67 -2.41
C GLN A 204 1.53 -19.28 -3.72
N ALA A 205 2.49 -18.63 -4.39
CA ALA A 205 3.09 -19.15 -5.61
C ALA A 205 3.84 -20.47 -5.37
N GLU A 206 4.56 -20.60 -4.25
CA GLU A 206 5.24 -21.84 -3.85
C GLU A 206 4.24 -22.98 -3.60
N ALA A 207 3.14 -22.70 -2.90
CA ALA A 207 2.05 -23.67 -2.66
C ALA A 207 1.37 -24.09 -3.97
N ASP A 208 1.12 -23.14 -4.87
CA ASP A 208 0.50 -23.36 -6.17
C ASP A 208 1.36 -24.26 -7.07
N VAL A 209 2.67 -23.98 -7.13
CA VAL A 209 3.64 -24.80 -7.87
C VAL A 209 3.73 -26.20 -7.28
N LEU A 210 3.78 -26.33 -5.95
CA LEU A 210 3.81 -27.63 -5.28
C LEU A 210 2.58 -28.47 -5.63
N ALA A 211 1.38 -27.87 -5.55
CA ALA A 211 0.13 -28.55 -5.88
C ALA A 211 0.09 -29.00 -7.34
N LEU A 212 0.47 -28.13 -8.28
CA LEU A 212 0.52 -28.47 -9.70
C LEU A 212 1.53 -29.58 -9.99
N ASN A 213 2.70 -29.57 -9.35
CA ASN A 213 3.71 -30.60 -9.52
C ASN A 213 3.25 -31.97 -9.00
N LEU A 214 2.65 -32.01 -7.80
CA LEU A 214 2.13 -33.25 -7.24
C LEU A 214 0.97 -33.80 -8.06
N VAL A 215 0.07 -32.93 -8.53
CA VAL A 215 -1.03 -33.33 -9.42
C VAL A 215 -0.49 -33.83 -10.77
N ALA A 216 0.49 -33.14 -11.38
CA ALA A 216 1.09 -33.59 -12.63
C ALA A 216 1.77 -34.96 -12.47
N LYS A 217 2.45 -35.20 -11.34
CA LYS A 217 3.03 -36.51 -11.02
C LYS A 217 1.94 -37.57 -10.82
N GLN A 218 0.85 -37.23 -10.12
CA GLN A 218 -0.28 -38.13 -9.93
C GLN A 218 -0.93 -38.48 -11.27
N LEU A 219 -1.10 -37.53 -12.17
CA LEU A 219 -1.75 -37.67 -13.47
C LEU A 219 -0.83 -38.15 -14.61
N ALA A 220 0.43 -38.48 -14.30
CA ALA A 220 1.40 -38.90 -15.32
C ALA A 220 0.92 -40.17 -16.08
N PRO A 221 1.09 -40.23 -17.41
CA PRO A 221 0.63 -41.36 -18.23
C PRO A 221 1.48 -42.63 -18.09
N ASP A 222 2.47 -42.62 -17.19
CA ASP A 222 3.36 -43.74 -16.94
C ASP A 222 2.69 -44.75 -15.98
N PRO A 223 2.41 -46.00 -16.41
CA PRO A 223 1.80 -47.02 -15.58
C PRO A 223 2.66 -47.42 -14.36
N GLU A 224 3.98 -47.23 -14.42
CA GLU A 224 4.91 -47.55 -13.34
C GLU A 224 5.16 -46.36 -12.41
N ALA A 225 4.68 -45.17 -12.76
CA ALA A 225 4.89 -43.97 -11.94
C ALA A 225 4.17 -44.11 -10.59
N ALA A 226 4.96 -44.04 -9.52
CA ALA A 226 4.48 -44.10 -8.14
C ALA A 226 3.38 -43.05 -7.88
N MET A 227 2.26 -43.52 -7.30
CA MET A 227 1.17 -42.66 -6.88
C MET A 227 1.62 -41.71 -5.77
N VAL A 228 1.07 -40.50 -5.78
CA VAL A 228 1.28 -39.55 -4.70
C VAL A 228 0.38 -39.93 -3.52
N PRO A 229 0.89 -39.99 -2.28
CA PRO A 229 0.06 -40.29 -1.12
C PRO A 229 -1.12 -39.31 -0.98
N GLN A 230 -2.32 -39.83 -0.68
CA GLN A 230 -3.54 -39.02 -0.65
C GLN A 230 -3.46 -37.81 0.29
N HIS A 231 -2.80 -37.98 1.45
CA HIS A 231 -2.65 -36.90 2.42
C HIS A 231 -1.77 -35.75 1.90
N GLU A 232 -0.76 -36.04 1.06
CA GLU A 232 0.07 -35.04 0.41
C GLU A 232 -0.72 -34.26 -0.64
N LEU A 233 -1.54 -34.95 -1.46
CA LEU A 233 -2.44 -34.31 -2.41
C LEU A 233 -3.46 -33.41 -1.70
N ASN A 234 -4.09 -33.90 -0.62
CA ASN A 234 -5.05 -33.12 0.15
C ASN A 234 -4.40 -31.84 0.71
N ALA A 235 -3.21 -31.95 1.30
CA ALA A 235 -2.49 -30.81 1.86
C ALA A 235 -2.13 -29.79 0.77
N ALA A 236 -1.56 -30.24 -0.34
CA ALA A 236 -1.12 -29.35 -1.41
C ALA A 236 -2.29 -28.67 -2.12
N VAL A 237 -3.34 -29.42 -2.50
CA VAL A 237 -4.53 -28.87 -3.16
C VAL A 237 -5.29 -27.91 -2.22
N SER A 238 -5.33 -28.19 -0.92
CA SER A 238 -5.95 -27.28 0.06
C SER A 238 -5.15 -26.00 0.27
N ALA A 239 -3.83 -26.01 0.10
CA ALA A 239 -2.98 -24.82 0.21
C ALA A 239 -2.98 -23.97 -1.08
N ALA A 240 -3.32 -24.58 -2.22
CA ALA A 240 -3.35 -23.91 -3.51
C ALA A 240 -4.44 -22.84 -3.60
N SER A 241 -4.20 -21.84 -4.46
CA SER A 241 -5.12 -20.76 -4.79
C SER A 241 -6.34 -21.28 -5.54
N GLN A 242 -7.43 -20.51 -5.53
CA GLN A 242 -8.68 -20.91 -6.18
C GLN A 242 -8.52 -21.13 -7.69
N SER A 243 -7.72 -20.29 -8.36
CA SER A 243 -7.42 -20.43 -9.79
C SER A 243 -6.67 -21.73 -10.08
N VAL A 244 -5.70 -22.09 -9.23
CA VAL A 244 -4.93 -23.32 -9.38
C VAL A 244 -5.78 -24.55 -9.07
N ARG A 245 -6.68 -24.51 -8.08
CA ARG A 245 -7.67 -25.59 -7.88
C ARG A 245 -8.58 -25.79 -9.09
N ALA A 246 -9.02 -24.71 -9.73
CA ALA A 246 -9.79 -24.79 -10.97
C ALA A 246 -8.96 -25.39 -12.13
N GLN A 247 -7.66 -25.05 -12.22
CA GLN A 247 -6.75 -25.66 -13.19
C GLN A 247 -6.54 -27.16 -12.92
N ILE A 248 -6.34 -27.54 -11.66
CA ILE A 248 -6.21 -28.94 -11.21
C ILE A 248 -7.48 -29.73 -11.58
N PHE A 249 -8.66 -29.17 -11.31
CA PHE A 249 -9.94 -29.76 -11.74
C PHE A 249 -9.96 -30.00 -13.25
N ASN A 250 -9.61 -29.00 -14.06
CA ASN A 250 -9.61 -29.13 -15.51
C ASN A 250 -8.63 -30.20 -16.02
N GLN A 251 -7.47 -30.36 -15.39
CA GLN A 251 -6.50 -31.42 -15.75
C GLN A 251 -7.07 -32.81 -15.45
N ALA A 252 -7.59 -33.03 -14.24
CA ALA A 252 -8.18 -34.31 -13.85
C ALA A 252 -9.44 -34.62 -14.67
N TRP A 253 -10.26 -33.61 -14.96
CA TRP A 253 -11.45 -33.73 -15.82
C TRP A 253 -11.09 -34.17 -17.23
N ARG A 254 -10.12 -33.51 -17.89
CA ARG A 254 -9.67 -33.89 -19.24
C ARG A 254 -9.16 -35.32 -19.26
N LEU A 255 -8.26 -35.66 -18.34
CA LEU A 255 -7.71 -37.02 -18.24
C LEU A 255 -8.82 -38.06 -18.09
N ARG A 256 -9.87 -37.78 -17.32
CA ARG A 256 -11.02 -38.68 -17.23
C ARG A 256 -11.79 -38.80 -18.55
N VAL A 257 -12.19 -37.66 -19.13
CA VAL A 257 -12.99 -37.62 -20.36
C VAL A 257 -12.28 -38.29 -21.52
N ASP A 258 -10.96 -38.16 -21.61
CA ASP A 258 -10.18 -38.70 -22.71
C ASP A 258 -9.95 -40.22 -22.59
N ASN A 259 -10.01 -40.78 -21.37
CA ASN A 259 -9.53 -42.15 -21.11
C ASN A 259 -10.57 -43.11 -20.50
N TRP A 260 -11.77 -42.65 -20.12
CA TRP A 260 -12.75 -43.49 -19.40
C TRP A 260 -13.21 -44.75 -20.15
N ARG A 261 -13.14 -44.78 -21.48
CA ARG A 261 -13.46 -45.97 -22.30
C ARG A 261 -12.25 -46.85 -22.56
N ASP A 262 -11.16 -46.23 -22.99
CA ASP A 262 -10.08 -46.93 -23.70
C ASP A 262 -8.85 -47.20 -22.81
N ASP A 263 -8.58 -46.34 -21.82
CA ASP A 263 -7.44 -46.48 -20.90
C ASP A 263 -7.88 -46.28 -19.44
N LYS A 264 -8.49 -47.32 -18.88
CA LYS A 264 -9.00 -47.30 -17.51
C LYS A 264 -7.91 -47.09 -16.45
N PRO A 265 -6.73 -47.78 -16.50
CA PRO A 265 -5.67 -47.55 -15.54
C PRO A 265 -5.19 -46.10 -15.52
N LEU A 266 -5.05 -45.45 -16.67
CA LEU A 266 -4.71 -44.04 -16.73
C LEU A 266 -5.84 -43.19 -16.14
N MET A 267 -7.09 -43.42 -16.55
CA MET A 267 -8.25 -42.68 -16.04
C MET A 267 -8.33 -42.73 -14.51
N GLU A 268 -8.10 -43.89 -13.89
CA GLU A 268 -8.15 -44.07 -12.42
C GLU A 268 -7.21 -43.14 -11.65
N ARG A 269 -6.12 -42.69 -12.28
CA ARG A 269 -5.17 -41.75 -11.66
C ARG A 269 -5.80 -40.41 -11.29
N CYS A 270 -6.93 -40.03 -11.90
CA CYS A 270 -7.66 -38.80 -11.54
C CYS A 270 -8.47 -38.90 -10.24
N ILE A 271 -8.76 -40.12 -9.75
CA ILE A 271 -9.62 -40.34 -8.56
C ILE A 271 -9.04 -39.64 -7.31
N PRO A 272 -7.76 -39.86 -6.93
CA PRO A 272 -7.10 -39.15 -5.82
C PRO A 272 -7.16 -37.62 -5.92
N VAL A 273 -7.12 -37.09 -7.14
CA VAL A 273 -7.14 -35.64 -7.39
C VAL A 273 -8.53 -35.06 -7.12
N PHE A 274 -9.59 -35.73 -7.56
CA PHE A 274 -10.96 -35.31 -7.23
C PHE A 274 -11.25 -35.44 -5.73
N GLU A 275 -10.74 -36.47 -5.06
CA GLU A 275 -10.84 -36.59 -3.60
C GLU A 275 -10.18 -35.40 -2.88
N ALA A 276 -8.99 -34.99 -3.31
CA ALA A 276 -8.29 -33.84 -2.76
C ALA A 276 -9.03 -32.51 -3.01
N LEU A 277 -9.61 -32.32 -4.21
CA LEU A 277 -10.43 -31.16 -4.51
C LEU A 277 -11.68 -31.09 -3.62
N ILE A 278 -12.35 -32.22 -3.37
CA ILE A 278 -13.50 -32.30 -2.45
C ILE A 278 -13.08 -31.99 -1.02
N ALA A 279 -11.93 -32.50 -0.56
CA ALA A 279 -11.40 -32.22 0.78
C ALA A 279 -11.07 -30.72 0.96
N SER A 280 -10.67 -30.03 -0.10
CA SER A 280 -10.37 -28.59 -0.09
C SER A 280 -11.60 -27.68 -0.14
N ASP A 281 -12.78 -28.20 -0.50
CA ASP A 281 -14.03 -27.44 -0.69
C ASP A 281 -14.83 -27.32 0.62
N LEU A 282 -14.32 -26.52 1.55
CA LEU A 282 -14.98 -26.25 2.84
C LEU A 282 -16.34 -25.56 2.67
N GLY A 283 -16.50 -24.75 1.61
CA GLY A 283 -17.73 -24.04 1.28
C GLY A 283 -18.81 -24.94 0.66
N LYS A 284 -18.48 -26.18 0.30
CA LYS A 284 -19.35 -27.15 -0.38
C LYS A 284 -19.96 -26.60 -1.68
N GLN A 285 -19.23 -25.72 -2.36
CA GLN A 285 -19.74 -24.96 -3.51
C GLN A 285 -19.63 -25.75 -4.82
N PHE A 286 -18.71 -26.72 -4.92
CA PHE A 286 -18.37 -27.34 -6.19
C PHE A 286 -18.98 -28.74 -6.31
N HIS A 287 -20.22 -28.82 -6.80
CA HIS A 287 -20.87 -30.11 -7.07
C HIS A 287 -20.15 -30.91 -8.17
N GLN A 288 -19.45 -30.23 -9.09
CA GLN A 288 -18.74 -30.88 -10.20
C GLN A 288 -17.66 -31.84 -9.71
N ASN A 289 -16.95 -31.52 -8.63
CA ASN A 289 -15.92 -32.39 -8.06
C ASN A 289 -16.51 -33.74 -7.62
N HIS A 290 -17.69 -33.71 -6.99
CA HIS A 290 -18.42 -34.93 -6.62
C HIS A 290 -18.92 -35.69 -7.85
N GLY A 291 -19.45 -34.99 -8.85
CA GLY A 291 -19.93 -35.60 -10.08
C GLY A 291 -18.82 -36.33 -10.85
N GLN A 292 -17.68 -35.67 -11.05
CA GLN A 292 -16.53 -36.27 -11.75
C GLN A 292 -15.93 -37.46 -11.01
N LEU A 293 -15.85 -37.38 -9.67
CA LEU A 293 -15.43 -38.52 -8.86
C LEU A 293 -16.42 -39.70 -8.98
N GLY A 294 -17.73 -39.41 -8.97
CA GLY A 294 -18.76 -40.43 -9.20
C GLY A 294 -18.61 -41.12 -10.55
N TYR A 295 -18.35 -40.37 -11.62
CA TYR A 295 -18.07 -40.94 -12.94
C TYR A 295 -16.81 -41.80 -12.93
N ALA A 296 -15.71 -41.30 -12.37
CA ALA A 296 -14.45 -42.05 -12.33
C ALA A 296 -14.56 -43.37 -11.55
N LEU A 297 -15.24 -43.37 -10.39
CA LEU A 297 -15.48 -44.57 -9.58
C LEU A 297 -16.34 -45.62 -10.28
N LYS A 298 -17.30 -45.16 -11.09
CA LYS A 298 -18.16 -46.01 -11.93
C LYS A 298 -17.39 -46.56 -13.14
N ASP A 299 -16.54 -45.75 -13.77
CA ASP A 299 -15.85 -46.09 -15.01
C ASP A 299 -14.55 -46.91 -14.80
N LYS A 300 -14.03 -46.99 -13.56
CA LYS A 300 -12.76 -47.68 -13.24
C LYS A 300 -12.78 -49.17 -13.63
N GLN A 301 -11.61 -49.79 -13.69
CA GLN A 301 -11.42 -51.17 -14.16
C GLN A 301 -12.30 -52.16 -13.40
N GLN A 302 -12.39 -51.98 -12.08
CA GLN A 302 -13.33 -52.66 -11.20
C GLN A 302 -14.30 -51.64 -10.61
N PRO A 303 -15.45 -51.37 -11.26
CA PRO A 303 -16.37 -50.32 -10.84
C PRO A 303 -16.76 -50.42 -9.36
N ASP A 304 -16.70 -49.29 -8.66
CA ASP A 304 -17.22 -49.16 -7.30
C ASP A 304 -18.57 -48.46 -7.36
N TRP A 305 -19.59 -49.25 -7.68
CA TRP A 305 -20.95 -48.76 -7.92
C TRP A 305 -21.53 -48.04 -6.70
N LYS A 306 -21.23 -48.52 -5.50
CA LYS A 306 -21.75 -47.94 -4.26
C LYS A 306 -21.10 -46.60 -3.96
N ALA A 307 -19.78 -46.51 -4.03
CA ALA A 307 -19.10 -45.23 -3.84
C ALA A 307 -19.48 -44.22 -4.94
N ALA A 308 -19.63 -44.67 -6.18
CA ALA A 308 -20.12 -43.85 -7.28
C ALA A 308 -21.53 -43.31 -7.01
N GLU A 309 -22.46 -44.16 -6.54
CA GLU A 309 -23.82 -43.76 -6.17
C GLU A 309 -23.80 -42.63 -5.13
N GLU A 310 -23.07 -42.81 -4.02
CA GLU A 310 -22.98 -41.82 -2.94
C GLU A 310 -22.46 -40.46 -3.42
N ARG A 311 -21.44 -40.48 -4.30
CA ARG A 311 -20.86 -39.26 -4.87
C ARG A 311 -21.83 -38.55 -5.81
N LEU A 312 -22.53 -39.28 -6.68
CA LEU A 312 -23.51 -38.71 -7.61
C LEU A 312 -24.73 -38.15 -6.88
N VAL A 313 -25.25 -38.84 -5.88
CA VAL A 313 -26.32 -38.32 -5.01
C VAL A 313 -25.88 -37.02 -4.34
N THR A 314 -24.64 -36.96 -3.85
CA THR A 314 -24.08 -35.73 -3.25
C THR A 314 -23.97 -34.61 -4.29
N ALA A 315 -23.55 -34.92 -5.51
CA ALA A 315 -23.46 -33.94 -6.60
C ALA A 315 -24.83 -33.35 -6.95
N ILE A 316 -25.85 -34.18 -7.15
CA ILE A 316 -27.24 -33.76 -7.44
C ILE A 316 -27.77 -32.88 -6.31
N LYS A 317 -27.59 -33.31 -5.06
CA LYS A 317 -28.01 -32.54 -3.87
C LYS A 317 -27.36 -31.16 -3.81
N ARG A 318 -26.08 -31.05 -4.17
CA ARG A 318 -25.33 -29.78 -4.14
C ARG A 318 -25.62 -28.88 -5.33
N ARG A 319 -25.85 -29.44 -6.53
CA ARG A 319 -26.27 -28.68 -7.72
C ARG A 319 -27.60 -27.96 -7.47
N GLY A 320 -28.49 -28.60 -6.71
CA GLY A 320 -29.81 -28.04 -6.42
C GLY A 320 -30.70 -28.02 -7.68
N PRO A 321 -31.77 -27.21 -7.68
CA PRO A 321 -32.75 -27.19 -8.77
C PRO A 321 -32.27 -26.42 -10.01
N VAL A 322 -31.14 -25.71 -9.91
CA VAL A 322 -30.60 -24.92 -11.01
C VAL A 322 -29.93 -25.85 -12.01
N LYS A 323 -30.40 -25.81 -13.26
CA LYS A 323 -29.91 -26.64 -14.36
C LYS A 323 -28.69 -25.96 -15.00
N ASP A 324 -27.58 -26.68 -15.10
CA ASP A 324 -26.32 -26.23 -15.70
C ASP A 324 -26.06 -26.89 -17.08
N ASN A 325 -25.02 -26.44 -17.78
CA ASN A 325 -24.57 -27.00 -19.07
C ASN A 325 -23.95 -28.40 -18.87
N GLY A 326 -24.80 -29.38 -18.59
CA GLY A 326 -24.48 -30.76 -18.21
C GLY A 326 -25.67 -31.49 -17.59
N HIS A 327 -26.87 -30.92 -17.72
CA HIS A 327 -28.12 -31.40 -17.14
C HIS A 327 -28.39 -32.87 -17.49
N GLY A 328 -28.87 -33.64 -16.51
CA GLY A 328 -29.27 -35.03 -16.66
C GLY A 328 -28.15 -36.07 -16.61
N PHE A 329 -26.88 -35.69 -16.79
CA PHE A 329 -25.78 -36.67 -16.78
C PHE A 329 -25.56 -37.31 -15.39
N TYR A 330 -25.74 -36.56 -14.30
CA TYR A 330 -25.61 -37.14 -12.95
C TYR A 330 -26.71 -38.18 -12.71
N GLU A 331 -27.94 -37.83 -13.06
CA GLU A 331 -29.13 -38.67 -12.92
C GLU A 331 -29.01 -39.95 -13.75
N PHE A 332 -28.59 -39.84 -15.01
CA PHE A 332 -28.38 -40.97 -15.90
C PHE A 332 -27.31 -41.93 -15.37
N ASN A 333 -26.17 -41.41 -14.93
CA ASN A 333 -25.11 -42.26 -14.36
C ASN A 333 -25.51 -42.84 -13.00
N LEU A 334 -26.33 -42.13 -12.21
CA LEU A 334 -26.88 -42.63 -10.96
C LEU A 334 -27.84 -43.79 -11.20
N ALA A 335 -28.69 -43.70 -12.23
CA ALA A 335 -29.56 -44.80 -12.65
C ALA A 335 -28.75 -46.05 -13.02
N ILE A 336 -27.66 -45.89 -13.79
CA ILE A 336 -26.75 -47.00 -14.10
C ILE A 336 -26.19 -47.62 -12.82
N CYS A 337 -25.70 -46.80 -11.88
CA CYS A 337 -25.14 -47.33 -10.61
C CYS A 337 -26.18 -48.16 -9.85
N ARG A 338 -27.43 -47.71 -9.80
CA ARG A 338 -28.52 -48.43 -9.12
C ARG A 338 -28.92 -49.72 -9.80
N ILE A 339 -28.96 -49.76 -11.13
CA ILE A 339 -29.19 -51.00 -11.89
C ILE A 339 -28.07 -52.01 -11.59
N MET A 340 -26.81 -51.55 -11.56
CA MET A 340 -25.66 -52.42 -11.30
C MET A 340 -25.53 -52.86 -9.84
N LEU A 341 -26.28 -52.25 -8.91
CA LEU A 341 -26.36 -52.64 -7.50
C LEU A 341 -27.57 -53.54 -7.21
N ASP A 342 -28.48 -53.72 -8.18
CA ASP A 342 -29.68 -54.53 -8.04
C ASP A 342 -29.36 -56.01 -8.31
N GLU A 343 -29.35 -56.81 -7.24
CA GLU A 343 -29.07 -58.24 -7.30
C GLU A 343 -30.08 -59.02 -8.16
N ASP A 344 -31.36 -58.64 -8.13
CA ASP A 344 -32.40 -59.31 -8.92
C ASP A 344 -32.24 -58.98 -10.41
N SER A 345 -31.94 -57.71 -10.72
CA SER A 345 -31.63 -57.29 -12.10
C SER A 345 -30.42 -58.04 -12.65
N LEU A 346 -29.34 -58.14 -11.87
CA LEU A 346 -28.13 -58.89 -12.24
C LEU A 346 -28.39 -60.39 -12.41
N ALA A 347 -29.35 -60.95 -11.66
CA ALA A 347 -29.79 -62.34 -11.78
C ALA A 347 -30.79 -62.58 -12.92
N GLY A 348 -31.15 -61.56 -13.70
CA GLY A 348 -32.13 -61.64 -14.78
C GLY A 348 -33.58 -61.80 -14.30
N LYS A 349 -33.86 -61.45 -13.03
CA LYS A 349 -35.19 -61.45 -12.43
C LYS A 349 -35.80 -60.05 -12.50
N PRO A 350 -37.14 -59.93 -12.40
CA PRO A 350 -37.77 -58.63 -12.21
C PRO A 350 -37.27 -57.96 -10.93
N SER A 351 -36.79 -56.73 -11.05
CA SER A 351 -36.48 -55.84 -9.92
C SER A 351 -37.72 -55.55 -9.08
N ASP A 352 -37.52 -55.17 -7.81
CA ASP A 352 -38.59 -54.63 -6.97
C ASP A 352 -39.25 -53.40 -7.60
N ASP A 353 -40.58 -53.30 -7.53
CA ASP A 353 -41.38 -52.23 -8.15
C ASP A 353 -40.91 -50.83 -7.70
N LYS A 354 -40.46 -50.69 -6.44
CA LYS A 354 -39.99 -49.41 -5.91
C LYS A 354 -38.63 -49.04 -6.48
N ALA A 355 -37.73 -50.02 -6.61
CA ALA A 355 -36.42 -49.83 -7.24
C ALA A 355 -36.58 -49.45 -8.72
N GLN A 356 -37.47 -50.15 -9.44
CA GLN A 356 -37.76 -49.87 -10.85
C GLN A 356 -38.30 -48.45 -11.05
N ASN A 357 -39.29 -48.03 -10.25
CA ASN A 357 -39.86 -46.68 -10.34
C ASN A 357 -38.82 -45.58 -10.07
N VAL A 358 -37.89 -45.81 -9.13
CA VAL A 358 -36.82 -44.87 -8.83
C VAL A 358 -35.84 -44.72 -9.99
N VAL A 359 -35.47 -45.83 -10.64
CA VAL A 359 -34.57 -45.82 -11.81
C VAL A 359 -35.25 -45.15 -12.99
N LEU A 360 -36.52 -45.47 -13.27
CA LEU A 360 -37.29 -44.84 -14.35
C LEU A 360 -37.37 -43.33 -14.15
N LYS A 361 -37.65 -42.87 -12.93
CA LYS A 361 -37.68 -41.43 -12.63
C LYS A 361 -36.34 -40.75 -12.88
N LEU A 362 -35.22 -41.38 -12.49
CA LEU A 362 -33.89 -40.82 -12.76
C LEU A 362 -33.60 -40.72 -14.27
N ILE A 363 -34.05 -41.71 -15.06
CA ILE A 363 -33.92 -41.68 -16.51
C ILE A 363 -34.80 -40.57 -17.11
N GLU A 364 -36.05 -40.45 -16.65
CA GLU A 364 -36.95 -39.37 -17.04
C GLU A 364 -36.36 -37.99 -16.73
N ASP A 365 -35.88 -37.78 -15.50
CA ASP A 365 -35.23 -36.54 -15.06
C ASP A 365 -33.96 -36.25 -15.87
N SER A 366 -33.31 -37.28 -16.45
CA SER A 366 -32.15 -37.12 -17.32
C SER A 366 -32.49 -36.70 -18.76
N ILE A 367 -33.71 -36.98 -19.23
CA ILE A 367 -34.14 -36.79 -20.63
C ILE A 367 -35.06 -35.57 -20.79
N LEU A 368 -35.97 -35.31 -19.83
CA LEU A 368 -37.19 -34.52 -20.04
C LEU A 368 -37.03 -32.98 -20.02
N ASP A 369 -35.82 -32.44 -20.10
CA ASP A 369 -35.64 -30.98 -20.09
C ASP A 369 -34.47 -30.50 -20.98
N GLY A 370 -34.21 -31.22 -22.08
CA GLY A 370 -33.31 -30.82 -23.16
C GLY A 370 -34.00 -29.95 -24.21
#